data_AF-A0A2D5AZL4-F1
#
_entry.id   AF-A0A2D5AZL4-F1
#
_cell.length_a   1.000
_cell.length_b   1.000
_cell.length_c   1.000
_cell.angle_alpha   90.00
_cell.angle_beta   90.00
_cell.angle_gamma   90.00
#
_symmetry.space_group_name_H-M   'P 1'
#
loop_
_entity.id
_entity.type
_entity.pdbx_description
1 polymer ?
#
loop_
_entity_poly.entity_id
_entity_poly.type
_entity_poly.pdbx_seq_one_letter_code
_entity_poly.pdbx_strand_id
1 'polypeptide(L)'
;MTSRWPRRLLVALLFPALFVSEAACTSYSDYRFSPGVQDIEIRNPSESVLARVLIAPRGIHEHEHGDTTRLEMQFRLRIENHASAEFVLVPEEFELVDANLESFGPAEVLPEDPEEAGGDGFFRVHFAFPSGKGPTTMNLRALRLRLGLLHGDEVLTPTAAFDRDYTYFNAYYYPDMRWSIGIGYGAYY
;
A
#
# COMPACT_ATOMS: atom_id res chain seq x y z
N MET A 1 41.44 -62.77 16.28
CA MET A 1 41.31 -61.58 17.14
C MET A 1 40.57 -60.50 16.37
N THR A 2 39.25 -60.40 16.54
CA THR A 2 38.39 -59.47 15.78
C THR A 2 37.83 -58.42 16.74
N SER A 3 38.32 -57.19 16.59
CA SER A 3 37.93 -56.01 17.36
C SER A 3 36.51 -55.57 16.97
N ARG A 4 35.57 -55.64 17.92
CA ARG A 4 34.18 -55.15 17.78
C ARG A 4 34.10 -53.74 18.37
N TRP A 5 33.99 -52.74 17.50
CA TRP A 5 33.68 -51.36 17.91
C TRP A 5 32.16 -51.15 18.08
N PRO A 6 31.70 -50.47 19.13
CA PRO A 6 30.27 -50.26 19.37
C PRO A 6 29.70 -49.14 18.48
N ARG A 7 28.74 -49.51 17.62
CA ARG A 7 28.00 -48.66 16.64
C ARG A 7 27.05 -47.59 17.23
N ARG A 8 27.25 -47.10 18.46
CA ARG A 8 26.22 -46.31 19.18
C ARG A 8 26.50 -44.82 19.36
N LEU A 9 27.42 -44.22 18.60
CA LEU A 9 27.89 -42.85 18.85
C LEU A 9 27.70 -41.86 17.69
N LEU A 10 26.79 -42.12 16.75
CA LEU A 10 26.66 -41.29 15.52
C LEU A 10 25.26 -40.71 15.27
N VAL A 11 24.39 -40.62 16.28
CA VAL A 11 23.01 -40.10 16.12
C VAL A 11 22.75 -38.82 16.93
N ALA A 12 23.68 -38.38 17.78
CA ALA A 12 23.42 -37.28 18.72
C ALA A 12 23.75 -35.86 18.23
N LEU A 13 24.18 -35.67 16.97
CA LEU A 13 24.64 -34.36 16.46
C LEU A 13 23.81 -33.77 15.30
N LEU A 14 22.63 -34.34 15.02
CA LEU A 14 21.77 -33.91 13.90
C LEU A 14 20.48 -33.17 14.33
N PHE A 15 20.39 -32.73 15.59
CA PHE A 15 19.16 -32.15 16.14
C PHE A 15 19.13 -30.65 16.51
N PRO A 16 20.18 -29.81 16.42
CA PRO A 16 20.03 -28.38 16.76
C PRO A 16 19.80 -27.47 15.54
N ALA A 17 19.71 -27.97 14.31
CA ALA A 17 19.65 -27.12 13.10
C ALA A 17 18.22 -26.75 12.63
N LEU A 18 17.17 -27.09 13.39
CA LEU A 18 15.76 -26.92 12.97
C LEU A 18 14.95 -25.88 13.78
N PHE A 19 15.62 -24.96 14.48
CA PHE A 19 14.97 -23.94 15.32
C PHE A 19 15.42 -22.49 14.99
N VAL A 20 15.67 -22.18 13.72
CA VAL A 20 16.01 -20.79 13.29
C VAL A 20 15.06 -20.28 12.21
N SER A 21 13.78 -20.68 12.25
CA SER A 21 12.82 -20.34 11.20
C SER A 21 11.55 -19.64 11.68
N GLU A 22 11.56 -18.86 12.77
CA GLU A 22 10.34 -18.16 13.22
C GLU A 22 10.57 -16.75 13.78
N ALA A 23 11.53 -16.00 13.25
CA ALA A 23 11.54 -14.55 13.38
C ALA A 23 10.98 -13.90 12.10
N ALA A 24 9.81 -14.37 11.63
CA ALA A 24 9.01 -13.59 10.70
C ALA A 24 8.35 -12.47 11.51
N CYS A 25 9.12 -11.41 11.79
CA CYS A 25 8.61 -10.17 12.38
C CYS A 25 7.61 -9.57 11.40
N THR A 26 6.35 -9.94 11.56
CA THR A 26 5.24 -9.29 10.90
C THR A 26 5.06 -7.92 11.55
N SER A 27 5.56 -6.88 10.89
CA SER A 27 5.30 -5.49 11.26
C SER A 27 3.80 -5.21 11.06
N TYR A 28 3.05 -5.23 12.16
CA TYR A 28 1.64 -4.88 12.18
C TYR A 28 1.49 -3.39 12.50
N SER A 29 0.87 -2.64 11.58
CA SER A 29 0.38 -1.30 11.86
C SER A 29 -0.95 -1.37 12.62
N ASP A 30 -1.05 -0.68 13.75
CA ASP A 30 -2.31 -0.51 14.51
C ASP A 30 -3.33 0.40 13.80
N TYR A 31 -2.93 1.02 12.69
CA TYR A 31 -3.78 1.88 11.87
C TYR A 31 -4.38 1.08 10.73
N ARG A 32 -5.70 0.85 10.81
CA ARG A 32 -6.51 0.17 9.78
C ARG A 32 -7.51 1.13 9.19
N PHE A 33 -7.86 0.90 7.93
CA PHE A 33 -8.72 1.77 7.16
C PHE A 33 -9.78 0.95 6.41
N SER A 34 -10.95 1.55 6.22
CA SER A 34 -12.10 1.02 5.50
C SER A 34 -12.48 1.97 4.36
N PRO A 35 -12.70 1.47 3.13
CA PRO A 35 -12.54 0.06 2.76
C PRO A 35 -11.06 -0.36 2.81
N GLY A 36 -10.81 -1.66 2.93
CA GLY A 36 -9.44 -2.18 2.88
C GLY A 36 -8.79 -2.07 1.49
N VAL A 37 -9.62 -1.93 0.46
CA VAL A 37 -9.24 -1.67 -0.94
C VAL A 37 -10.30 -0.76 -1.55
N GLN A 38 -9.89 0.33 -2.20
CA GLN A 38 -10.74 1.10 -3.11
C GLN A 38 -10.50 0.60 -4.54
N ASP A 39 -11.58 0.47 -5.30
CA ASP A 39 -11.57 0.08 -6.70
C ASP A 39 -12.19 1.22 -7.51
N ILE A 40 -11.36 1.88 -8.31
CA ILE A 40 -11.75 3.05 -9.10
C ILE A 40 -11.69 2.67 -10.56
N GLU A 41 -12.83 2.75 -11.23
CA GLU A 41 -12.91 2.54 -12.67
C GLU A 41 -12.67 3.86 -13.41
N ILE A 42 -11.71 3.85 -14.34
CA ILE A 42 -11.40 4.97 -15.22
C ILE A 42 -12.07 4.71 -16.56
N ARG A 43 -12.91 5.64 -16.99
CA ARG A 43 -13.66 5.57 -18.26
C ARG A 43 -13.27 6.72 -19.16
N ASN A 44 -13.33 6.49 -20.47
CA ASN A 44 -13.29 7.58 -21.45
C ASN A 44 -14.70 8.16 -21.68
N PRO A 45 -14.82 9.27 -22.45
CA PRO A 45 -16.12 9.91 -22.72
C PRO A 45 -17.10 9.03 -23.48
N SER A 46 -16.61 8.02 -24.21
CA SER A 46 -17.44 7.04 -24.90
C SER A 46 -17.85 5.85 -24.03
N GLU A 47 -17.69 5.94 -22.70
CA GLU A 47 -18.11 4.95 -21.70
C GLU A 47 -17.39 3.60 -21.76
N SER A 48 -16.28 3.50 -22.50
CA SER A 48 -15.40 2.33 -22.41
C SER A 48 -14.43 2.47 -21.25
N VAL A 49 -14.24 1.37 -20.52
CA VAL A 49 -13.29 1.30 -19.40
C VAL A 49 -11.88 1.33 -19.97
N LEU A 50 -11.09 2.33 -19.56
CA LEU A 50 -9.68 2.45 -19.89
C LEU A 50 -8.81 1.66 -18.93
N ALA A 51 -9.10 1.75 -17.63
CA ALA A 51 -8.36 1.06 -16.60
C ALA A 51 -9.18 0.89 -15.31
N ARG A 52 -8.72 0.01 -14.43
CA ARG A 52 -9.15 -0.06 -13.03
C ARG A 52 -7.96 0.19 -12.11
N VAL A 53 -8.17 1.01 -11.10
CA VAL A 53 -7.14 1.39 -10.14
C VAL A 53 -7.54 0.89 -8.76
N LEU A 54 -6.80 -0.10 -8.27
CA LEU A 54 -6.99 -0.71 -6.97
C LEU A 54 -6.00 -0.10 -5.97
N ILE A 55 -6.52 0.53 -4.92
CA ILE A 55 -5.73 1.25 -3.91
C ILE A 55 -5.97 0.62 -2.54
N ALA A 56 -4.92 0.08 -1.92
CA ALA A 56 -5.00 -0.57 -0.62
C ALA A 56 -4.08 0.14 0.41
N PRO A 57 -4.64 0.79 1.45
CA PRO A 57 -3.84 1.32 2.54
C PRO A 57 -3.15 0.18 3.29
N ARG A 58 -1.85 0.31 3.51
CA ARG A 58 -1.04 -0.64 4.29
C ARG A 58 -0.82 -0.19 5.73
N GLY A 59 -1.25 1.02 6.06
CA GLY A 59 -1.08 1.62 7.37
C GLY A 59 0.20 2.43 7.47
N ILE A 60 0.68 2.58 8.70
CA ILE A 60 1.84 3.40 9.01
C ILE A 60 3.05 2.51 9.18
N HIS A 61 4.14 2.84 8.51
CA HIS A 61 5.38 2.07 8.52
C HIS A 61 6.55 2.98 8.89
N GLU A 62 7.53 2.39 9.59
CA GLU A 62 8.85 2.99 9.76
C GLU A 62 9.71 2.64 8.55
N HIS A 63 10.35 3.66 7.97
CA HIS A 63 11.29 3.51 6.87
C HIS A 63 12.63 4.13 7.28
N GLU A 64 13.70 3.35 7.19
CA GLU A 64 15.07 3.86 7.33
C GLU A 64 15.45 4.67 6.08
N HIS A 65 15.72 5.95 6.27
CA HIS A 65 16.20 6.86 5.25
C HIS A 65 17.58 7.40 5.68
N GLY A 66 18.63 6.71 5.22
CA GLY A 66 20.00 6.97 5.67
C GLY A 66 20.13 6.68 7.17
N ASP A 67 20.58 7.68 7.94
CA ASP A 67 20.76 7.58 9.40
C ASP A 67 19.48 7.94 10.19
N THR A 68 18.35 8.17 9.52
CA THR A 68 17.10 8.60 10.16
C THR A 68 15.96 7.62 9.89
N THR A 69 15.16 7.32 10.89
CA THR A 69 13.89 6.59 10.72
C THR A 69 12.77 7.59 10.56
N ARG A 70 12.00 7.49 9.47
CA ARG A 70 10.80 8.31 9.25
C ARG A 70 9.55 7.44 9.24
N LEU A 71 8.46 7.98 9.80
CA LEU A 71 7.14 7.36 9.71
C LEU A 71 6.49 7.77 8.39
N GLU A 72 5.82 6.81 7.74
CA GLU A 72 5.17 7.01 6.45
C GLU A 72 3.81 6.34 6.44
N MET A 73 2.84 6.97 5.79
CA MET A 73 1.62 6.31 5.36
C MET A 73 1.89 5.60 4.03
N GLN A 74 1.70 4.28 4.00
CA GLN A 74 1.94 3.46 2.81
C GLN A 74 0.63 3.01 2.16
N PHE A 75 0.59 3.06 0.83
CA PHE A 75 -0.45 2.49 -0.02
C PHE A 75 0.18 1.49 -1.00
N ARG A 76 -0.57 0.44 -1.34
CA ARG A 76 -0.31 -0.39 -2.52
C ARG A 76 -1.29 0.00 -3.61
N LEU A 77 -0.77 0.22 -4.80
CA LEU A 77 -1.52 0.52 -6.00
C LEU A 77 -1.40 -0.66 -6.96
N ARG A 78 -2.50 -1.03 -7.60
CA ARG A 78 -2.49 -1.84 -8.83
C ARG A 78 -3.29 -1.13 -9.90
N ILE A 79 -2.73 -1.03 -11.10
CA ILE A 79 -3.42 -0.51 -12.28
C ILE A 79 -3.67 -1.70 -13.20
N GLU A 80 -4.93 -2.00 -13.49
CA GLU A 80 -5.36 -2.96 -14.51
C GLU A 80 -5.69 -2.15 -15.78
N ASN A 81 -4.79 -2.14 -16.75
CA ASN A 81 -4.89 -1.37 -17.99
C ASN A 81 -5.65 -2.18 -19.06
N HIS A 82 -6.71 -1.58 -19.58
CA HIS A 82 -7.54 -2.14 -20.66
C HIS A 82 -7.42 -1.34 -21.96
N ALA A 83 -6.67 -0.23 -21.94
CA ALA A 83 -6.40 0.59 -23.10
C ALA A 83 -5.18 0.07 -23.88
N SER A 84 -5.00 0.58 -25.10
CA SER A 84 -3.80 0.31 -25.90
C SER A 84 -2.62 1.21 -25.55
N ALA A 85 -2.88 2.33 -24.86
CA ALA A 85 -1.85 3.25 -24.39
C ALA A 85 -1.51 2.94 -22.93
N GLU A 86 -0.26 3.19 -22.56
CA GLU A 86 0.25 2.98 -21.21
C GLU A 86 -0.27 4.05 -20.25
N PHE A 87 -0.32 3.69 -18.97
CA PHE A 87 -0.54 4.63 -17.88
C PHE A 87 0.80 4.93 -17.21
N VAL A 88 1.06 6.21 -16.99
CA VAL A 88 2.26 6.67 -16.27
C VAL A 88 1.80 7.37 -14.99
N LEU A 89 2.32 6.94 -13.84
CA LEU A 89 2.10 7.66 -12.59
C LEU A 89 2.80 9.02 -12.66
N VAL A 90 2.14 10.06 -12.14
CA VAL A 90 2.68 11.42 -12.03
C VAL A 90 2.80 11.76 -10.55
N PRO A 91 3.88 11.35 -9.84
CA PRO A 91 3.97 11.45 -8.38
C PRO A 91 3.83 12.87 -7.84
N GLU A 92 4.20 13.88 -8.60
CA GLU A 92 4.05 15.30 -8.25
C GLU A 92 2.58 15.76 -8.18
N GLU A 93 1.67 15.04 -8.84
CA GLU A 93 0.21 15.27 -8.79
C GLU A 93 -0.47 14.42 -7.71
N PHE A 94 0.29 13.62 -6.95
CA PHE A 94 -0.25 12.83 -5.85
C PHE A 94 -0.42 13.70 -4.62
N GLU A 95 -1.58 13.57 -3.98
CA GLU A 95 -1.88 14.31 -2.76
C GLU A 95 -2.58 13.40 -1.76
N LEU A 96 -2.05 13.35 -0.54
CA LEU A 96 -2.69 12.72 0.61
C LEU A 96 -3.03 13.79 1.63
N VAL A 97 -4.32 13.86 2.00
CA VAL A 97 -4.80 14.74 3.07
C VAL A 97 -5.52 13.96 4.16
N ASP A 98 -5.44 14.45 5.39
CA ASP A 98 -6.15 13.92 6.55
C ASP A 98 -7.58 14.48 6.69
N ALA A 99 -8.29 14.13 7.77
CA ALA A 99 -9.67 14.59 8.00
C ALA A 99 -9.78 16.10 8.27
N ASN A 100 -8.67 16.78 8.55
CA ASN A 100 -8.60 18.24 8.67
C ASN A 100 -8.12 18.91 7.37
N LEU A 101 -7.96 18.14 6.28
CA LEU A 101 -7.37 18.58 5.02
C LEU A 101 -5.89 18.99 5.15
N GLU A 102 -5.18 18.49 6.16
CA GLU A 102 -3.74 18.69 6.28
C GLU A 102 -3.01 17.73 5.35
N SER A 103 -2.14 18.27 4.49
CA SER A 103 -1.36 17.50 3.51
C SER A 103 -0.16 16.81 4.17
N PHE A 104 0.13 15.59 3.73
CA PHE A 104 1.33 14.85 4.15
C PHE A 104 2.61 15.32 3.44
N GLY A 105 2.50 16.05 2.34
CA GLY A 105 3.64 16.42 1.49
C GLY A 105 3.80 15.48 0.28
N PRO A 106 4.97 15.52 -0.40
CA PRO A 106 5.16 14.81 -1.66
C PRO A 106 5.13 13.29 -1.48
N ALA A 107 4.60 12.60 -2.49
CA ALA A 107 4.64 11.15 -2.56
C ALA A 107 6.01 10.65 -3.01
N GLU A 108 6.41 9.50 -2.50
CA GLU A 108 7.46 8.66 -3.06
C GLU A 108 6.84 7.39 -3.64
N VAL A 109 7.19 7.06 -4.88
CA VAL A 109 6.64 5.92 -5.62
C VAL A 109 7.73 4.89 -5.89
N LEU A 110 7.40 3.62 -5.65
CA LEU A 110 8.27 2.48 -5.87
C LEU A 110 7.58 1.41 -6.72
N PRO A 111 8.24 0.84 -7.76
CA PRO A 111 9.57 1.22 -8.25
C PRO A 111 9.62 2.66 -8.76
N GLU A 112 10.83 3.23 -8.86
CA GLU A 112 11.01 4.61 -9.35
C GLU A 112 10.54 4.80 -10.79
N ASP A 113 10.50 3.71 -11.57
CA ASP A 113 9.90 3.70 -12.89
C ASP A 113 8.36 3.76 -12.75
N PRO A 114 7.73 4.90 -13.07
CA PRO A 114 6.31 5.12 -12.84
C PRO A 114 5.44 4.57 -13.99
N GLU A 115 6.04 3.88 -14.96
CA GLU A 115 5.35 3.37 -16.13
C GLU A 115 4.74 1.99 -15.88
N GLU A 116 3.48 1.81 -16.28
CA GLU A 116 2.83 0.51 -16.35
C GLU A 116 3.25 -0.21 -17.63
N ALA A 117 3.91 -1.37 -17.51
CA ALA A 117 4.52 -2.10 -18.63
C ALA A 117 3.55 -2.81 -19.61
N GLY A 118 2.29 -2.36 -19.67
CA GLY A 118 1.22 -2.93 -20.48
C GLY A 118 0.48 -4.10 -19.82
N GLY A 119 -0.77 -3.84 -19.43
CA GLY A 119 -1.69 -4.83 -18.85
C GLY A 119 -1.92 -4.63 -17.35
N ASP A 120 -0.95 -4.96 -16.50
CA ASP A 120 -1.06 -4.80 -15.04
C ASP A 120 0.20 -4.18 -14.44
N GLY A 121 0.05 -3.08 -13.69
CA GLY A 121 1.12 -2.42 -12.95
C GLY A 121 0.93 -2.51 -11.43
N PHE A 122 2.03 -2.66 -10.68
CA PHE A 122 2.01 -2.69 -9.21
C PHE A 122 2.99 -1.67 -8.63
N PHE A 123 2.48 -0.79 -7.77
CA PHE A 123 3.27 0.28 -7.18
C PHE A 123 3.07 0.36 -5.66
N ARG A 124 4.07 0.85 -4.96
CA ARG A 124 3.97 1.28 -3.56
C ARG A 124 4.10 2.79 -3.53
N VAL A 125 3.19 3.43 -2.82
CA VAL A 125 3.15 4.87 -2.66
C VAL A 125 3.34 5.18 -1.19
N HIS A 126 4.27 6.06 -0.89
CA HIS A 126 4.70 6.42 0.45
C HIS A 126 4.51 7.92 0.64
N PHE A 127 3.89 8.31 1.75
CA PHE A 127 3.76 9.71 2.16
C PHE A 127 4.37 9.87 3.55
N ALA A 128 5.45 10.65 3.65
CA ALA A 128 6.05 10.97 4.93
C ALA A 128 5.08 11.82 5.77
N PHE A 129 5.16 11.72 7.10
CA PHE A 129 4.46 12.68 7.94
C PHE A 129 5.11 14.08 7.84
N PRO A 130 4.32 15.17 7.88
CA PRO A 130 4.87 16.52 7.90
C PRO A 130 5.83 16.74 9.08
N SER A 131 6.78 17.67 8.93
CA SER A 131 7.77 17.94 9.96
C SER A 131 7.12 18.27 11.32
N GLY A 132 7.54 17.58 12.37
CA GLY A 132 6.99 17.73 13.72
C GLY A 132 5.59 17.14 13.93
N LYS A 133 5.02 16.50 12.91
CA LYS A 133 3.77 15.75 13.00
C LYS A 133 4.02 14.25 13.00
N GLY A 134 3.03 13.51 13.47
CA GLY A 134 3.03 12.07 13.46
C GLY A 134 1.63 11.49 13.63
N PRO A 135 1.54 10.17 13.82
CA PRO A 135 0.26 9.45 13.86
C PRO A 135 -0.69 9.86 14.99
N THR A 136 -0.16 10.50 16.04
CA THR A 136 -0.91 10.97 17.21
C THR A 136 -1.33 12.43 17.12
N THR A 137 -0.69 13.22 16.26
CA THR A 137 -0.95 14.66 16.10
C THR A 137 -1.76 14.99 14.86
N MET A 138 -1.77 14.10 13.86
CA MET A 138 -2.59 14.21 12.65
C MET A 138 -3.98 13.63 12.86
N ASN A 139 -5.00 14.18 12.22
CA ASN A 139 -6.37 13.67 12.30
C ASN A 139 -6.60 12.55 11.28
N LEU A 140 -6.06 11.38 11.60
CA LEU A 140 -6.16 10.18 10.75
C LEU A 140 -7.54 9.49 10.81
N ARG A 141 -8.62 10.21 11.15
CA ARG A 141 -10.00 9.66 11.14
C ARG A 141 -10.46 9.29 9.75
N ALA A 142 -10.06 10.07 8.77
CA ALA A 142 -10.29 9.85 7.37
C ALA A 142 -9.03 10.27 6.59
N LEU A 143 -8.83 9.65 5.44
CA LEU A 143 -7.79 9.99 4.49
C LEU A 143 -8.43 10.16 3.11
N ARG A 144 -7.94 11.14 2.36
CA ARG A 144 -8.24 11.26 0.94
C ARG A 144 -6.94 11.25 0.15
N LEU A 145 -6.86 10.33 -0.80
CA LEU A 145 -5.74 10.18 -1.71
C LEU A 145 -6.21 10.57 -3.10
N ARG A 146 -5.58 11.59 -3.68
CA ARG A 146 -5.69 11.93 -5.10
C ARG A 146 -4.43 11.43 -5.80
N LEU A 147 -4.61 10.77 -6.94
CA LEU A 147 -3.51 10.31 -7.80
C LEU A 147 -3.48 11.16 -9.06
N GLY A 148 -2.33 11.28 -9.70
CA GLY A 148 -2.19 11.76 -11.07
C GLY A 148 -1.75 10.64 -11.99
N LEU A 149 -2.53 10.33 -13.02
CA LEU A 149 -2.22 9.30 -13.99
C LEU A 149 -2.23 9.90 -15.39
N LEU A 150 -1.09 9.87 -16.07
CA LEU A 150 -1.01 10.27 -17.47
C LEU A 150 -1.41 9.09 -18.35
N HIS A 151 -2.34 9.33 -19.29
CA HIS A 151 -2.74 8.37 -20.31
C HIS A 151 -2.78 9.09 -21.66
N GLY A 152 -1.79 8.81 -22.52
CA GLY A 152 -1.51 9.64 -23.68
C GLY A 152 -1.06 11.04 -23.25
N ASP A 153 -1.77 12.08 -23.67
CA ASP A 153 -1.50 13.48 -23.32
C ASP A 153 -2.43 14.02 -22.20
N GLU A 154 -3.28 13.16 -21.62
CA GLU A 154 -4.29 13.54 -20.63
C GLU A 154 -3.88 13.11 -19.22
N VAL A 155 -3.93 14.04 -18.26
CA VAL A 155 -3.73 13.75 -16.84
C VAL A 155 -5.08 13.49 -16.18
N LEU A 156 -5.27 12.26 -15.72
CA LEU A 156 -6.45 11.78 -15.03
C LEU A 156 -6.20 11.81 -13.52
N THR A 157 -7.22 12.20 -12.74
CA THR A 157 -7.06 12.44 -11.29
C THR A 157 -8.01 11.60 -10.40
N PRO A 158 -7.91 10.26 -10.42
CA PRO A 158 -8.77 9.43 -9.58
C PRO A 158 -8.52 9.71 -8.10
N THR A 159 -9.60 9.68 -7.31
CA THR A 159 -9.58 9.98 -5.87
C THR A 159 -10.13 8.81 -5.08
N ALA A 160 -9.41 8.40 -4.04
CA ALA A 160 -9.82 7.40 -3.06
C ALA A 160 -10.06 8.04 -1.70
N ALA A 161 -11.10 7.57 -1.00
CA ALA A 161 -11.40 7.95 0.37
C ALA A 161 -11.36 6.73 1.29
N PHE A 162 -10.79 6.91 2.47
CA PHE A 162 -10.65 5.86 3.48
C PHE A 162 -11.00 6.41 4.85
N ASP A 163 -11.82 5.69 5.60
CA ASP A 163 -12.11 5.99 7.00
C ASP A 163 -11.28 5.08 7.89
N ARG A 164 -10.69 5.61 8.97
CA ARG A 164 -9.98 4.78 9.94
C ARG A 164 -10.97 3.88 10.67
N ASP A 165 -10.67 2.59 10.66
CA ASP A 165 -11.46 1.60 11.37
C ASP A 165 -11.05 1.57 12.85
N TYR A 166 -11.90 2.15 13.70
CA TYR A 166 -11.73 2.13 15.16
C TYR A 166 -12.30 0.86 15.80
N THR A 167 -13.07 0.07 15.06
CA THR A 167 -13.76 -1.13 15.56
C THR A 167 -12.76 -2.19 16.01
N TYR A 168 -11.57 -2.20 15.42
CA TYR A 168 -10.52 -3.17 15.74
C TYR A 168 -9.95 -3.06 17.17
N PHE A 169 -10.10 -1.91 17.84
CA PHE A 169 -9.75 -1.80 19.26
C PHE A 169 -10.73 -2.52 20.19
N ASN A 170 -11.89 -2.97 19.69
CA ASN A 170 -12.91 -3.70 20.45
C ASN A 170 -13.31 -5.06 19.82
N ALA A 171 -12.79 -5.42 18.66
CA ALA A 171 -13.25 -6.56 17.86
C ALA A 171 -12.47 -7.86 18.14
N TYR A 172 -12.68 -8.44 19.32
CA TYR A 172 -12.48 -9.89 19.52
C TYR A 172 -13.66 -10.73 18.97
N TYR A 173 -14.66 -10.10 18.34
CA TYR A 173 -15.90 -10.73 17.92
C TYR A 173 -16.33 -10.21 16.54
N TYR A 174 -16.15 -11.05 15.51
CA TYR A 174 -16.67 -10.99 14.12
C TYR A 174 -15.96 -10.09 13.08
N PRO A 175 -15.57 -10.64 11.92
CA PRO A 175 -15.15 -9.87 10.75
C PRO A 175 -16.37 -9.42 9.91
N ASP A 176 -16.61 -8.12 9.81
CA ASP A 176 -17.54 -7.54 8.83
C ASP A 176 -16.77 -7.12 7.57
N MET A 177 -17.19 -7.62 6.40
CA MET A 177 -16.70 -7.13 5.10
C MET A 177 -17.53 -5.90 4.67
N ARG A 178 -16.88 -4.74 4.51
CA ARG A 178 -17.51 -3.52 3.96
C ARG A 178 -16.93 -3.23 2.57
N TRP A 179 -17.83 -2.92 1.63
CA TRP A 179 -17.51 -2.50 0.27
C TRP A 179 -17.86 -1.02 0.13
N SER A 180 -17.03 -0.23 -0.53
CA SER A 180 -17.37 1.11 -0.99
C SER A 180 -17.00 1.26 -2.46
N ILE A 181 -17.79 2.04 -3.20
CA ILE A 181 -17.58 2.33 -4.61
C ILE A 181 -17.24 3.82 -4.71
N GLY A 182 -16.05 4.14 -5.22
CA GLY A 182 -15.67 5.51 -5.60
C GLY A 182 -15.83 5.68 -7.11
N ILE A 183 -16.55 6.71 -7.56
CA ILE A 183 -16.65 7.08 -8.98
C ILE A 183 -15.78 8.32 -9.18
N GLY A 184 -14.70 8.20 -9.95
CA GLY A 184 -13.88 9.32 -10.40
C GLY A 184 -14.35 9.82 -11.76
N TYR A 185 -14.66 11.11 -11.89
CA TYR A 185 -14.88 11.76 -13.18
C TYR A 185 -13.65 12.61 -13.51
N GLY A 186 -12.91 12.26 -14.56
CA GLY A 186 -12.01 13.20 -15.22
C GLY A 186 -12.87 14.17 -16.03
N ALA A 187 -12.91 15.45 -15.65
CA ALA A 187 -13.65 16.47 -16.38
C ALA A 187 -12.70 17.35 -17.20
N TYR A 188 -12.97 17.41 -18.50
CA TYR A 188 -12.29 18.17 -19.53
C TYR A 188 -12.40 19.70 -19.35
N TYR A 189 -11.27 20.41 -19.49
CA TYR A 189 -11.22 21.79 -19.97
C TYR A 189 -10.02 22.00 -20.89
#